data_AF-A0A0E3N771-F1
#
_entry.id   AF-A0A0E3N771-F1
#
_cell.length_a   1.000
_cell.length_b   1.000
_cell.length_c   1.000
_cell.angle_alpha   90.00
_cell.angle_beta   90.00
_cell.angle_gamma   90.00
#
_symmetry.space_group_name_H-M   'P 1'
#
loop_
_entity.id
_entity.type
_entity.pdbx_description
1 polymer ?
#
loop_
_entity_poly.entity_id
_entity_poly.type
_entity_poly.pdbx_seq_one_letter_code
_entity_poly.pdbx_strand_id
1 'polypeptide(L)'
;MSDPNTAVRTQLARQVAHWTAAAMRLQDLDDLASPSAWNSLERYLGLSIRQHLTMVVEKLKREATFLQTSLNSASSTADILTVRRQLLTFRKRYLRVEATLDFYADAISTRTSTKMAGLLRACDTLAHRSMAQILDQLGKPTPIVLTYIDKGLGASILKAGLRLWDETSLNPVAAIKITRHNLHRPTALIHEAGHQVAHITGWSEELSAALAAGLTDAPAGVAEAWRSWASEIAADAFSFVHTGYASVASLYDVVDGGESIVFRYPPGDPHPVGYLRVLLGVEMCRQFYGAGPWDDLALAWTQQYPLQRASGGTSGQLLRESVPLLPSIVNITLRKPMRSFGGRPLVALINPERVKPETLLALEQQLGAALYTSMHWIWTEALRLLALTGLRKATSVDRTTETIKLQEQWMLRLGGALQAA
;
A
#
# COMPACT_ATOMS: atom_id res chain seq x y z
N MET A 1 -13.21 59.40 -7.02
CA MET A 1 -13.27 57.94 -7.27
C MET A 1 -11.89 57.50 -7.69
N SER A 2 -11.32 56.46 -7.08
CA SER A 2 -10.02 55.91 -7.48
C SER A 2 -10.06 55.40 -8.92
N ASP A 3 -9.00 55.68 -9.69
CA ASP A 3 -8.82 55.13 -11.03
C ASP A 3 -8.98 53.58 -11.01
N PRO A 4 -9.79 52.98 -11.91
CA PRO A 4 -10.01 51.54 -11.95
C PRO A 4 -8.71 50.71 -11.97
N ASN A 5 -7.67 51.16 -12.67
CA ASN A 5 -6.39 50.45 -12.72
C ASN A 5 -5.68 50.48 -11.35
N THR A 6 -5.69 51.63 -10.68
CA THR A 6 -5.18 51.77 -9.31
C THR A 6 -5.93 50.87 -8.33
N ALA A 7 -7.26 50.80 -8.43
CA ALA A 7 -8.06 49.92 -7.58
C ALA A 7 -7.74 48.43 -7.80
N VAL A 8 -7.62 48.00 -9.07
CA VAL A 8 -7.25 46.63 -9.42
C VAL A 8 -5.86 46.27 -8.90
N ARG A 9 -4.88 47.17 -9.06
CA ARG A 9 -3.51 46.96 -8.57
C ARG A 9 -3.47 46.80 -7.05
N THR A 10 -4.18 47.66 -6.31
CA THR A 10 -4.27 47.57 -4.85
C THR A 10 -4.87 46.25 -4.38
N GLN A 11 -5.95 45.80 -5.02
CA GLN A 11 -6.58 44.52 -4.68
C GLN A 11 -5.69 43.32 -5.03
N LEU A 12 -4.97 43.39 -6.15
CA LEU A 12 -3.99 42.37 -6.52
C LEU A 12 -2.83 42.31 -5.52
N ALA A 13 -2.30 43.47 -5.11
CA ALA A 13 -1.24 43.55 -4.12
C ALA A 13 -1.63 42.96 -2.77
N ARG A 14 -2.86 43.23 -2.30
CA ARG A 14 -3.42 42.60 -1.09
C ARG A 14 -3.44 41.08 -1.20
N GLN A 15 -3.85 40.53 -2.35
CA GLN A 15 -3.90 39.09 -2.55
C GLN A 15 -2.49 38.47 -2.61
N VAL A 16 -1.55 39.10 -3.32
CA VAL A 16 -0.16 38.67 -3.35
C VAL A 16 0.43 38.67 -1.94
N ALA A 17 0.25 39.74 -1.17
CA ALA A 17 0.70 39.82 0.22
C ALA A 17 0.10 38.71 1.10
N HIS A 18 -1.20 38.43 0.95
CA HIS A 18 -1.86 37.36 1.70
C HIS A 18 -1.26 35.97 1.40
N TRP A 19 -1.15 35.59 0.13
CA TRP A 19 -0.69 34.26 -0.26
C TRP A 19 0.82 34.07 -0.05
N THR A 20 1.63 35.11 -0.23
CA THR A 20 3.06 35.05 0.08
C THR A 20 3.30 34.92 1.59
N ALA A 21 2.54 35.64 2.42
CA ALA A 21 2.58 35.48 3.88
C ALA A 21 2.12 34.09 4.32
N ALA A 22 1.06 33.55 3.71
CA ALA A 22 0.62 32.17 3.97
C ALA A 22 1.73 31.15 3.67
N ALA A 23 2.41 31.27 2.53
CA ALA A 23 3.53 30.40 2.17
C ALA A 23 4.70 30.46 3.17
N MET A 24 4.98 31.63 3.76
CA MET A 24 6.03 31.76 4.79
C MET A 24 5.68 31.02 6.09
N ARG A 25 4.39 30.89 6.44
CA ARG A 25 3.95 30.19 7.65
C ARG A 25 4.14 28.67 7.58
N LEU A 26 4.22 28.09 6.38
CA LEU A 26 4.45 26.65 6.19
C LEU A 26 5.88 26.21 6.53
N GLN A 27 6.78 27.13 6.91
CA GLN A 27 8.18 26.83 7.19
C GLN A 27 8.37 26.05 8.50
N ASP A 28 7.52 26.28 9.50
CA ASP A 28 7.65 25.61 10.78
C ASP A 28 7.01 24.21 10.71
N LEU A 29 7.84 23.19 10.50
CA LEU A 29 7.37 21.81 10.47
C LEU A 29 7.02 21.26 11.85
N ASP A 30 7.41 21.95 12.94
CA ASP A 30 7.05 21.54 14.30
C ASP A 30 5.61 21.97 14.64
N ASP A 31 5.04 22.92 13.90
CA ASP A 31 3.60 23.24 13.93
C ASP A 31 2.74 22.16 13.25
N LEU A 32 3.31 21.33 12.37
CA LEU A 32 2.57 20.29 11.64
C LEU A 32 2.26 19.05 12.47
N ALA A 33 3.22 18.62 13.31
CA ALA A 33 3.04 17.45 14.15
C ALA A 33 3.84 17.63 15.45
N SER A 34 3.31 17.11 16.56
CA SER A 34 3.94 17.29 17.87
C SER A 34 5.37 16.72 17.91
N PRO A 35 6.26 17.25 18.76
CA PRO A 35 7.60 16.69 18.95
C PRO A 35 7.57 15.20 19.33
N SER A 36 6.57 14.77 20.10
CA SER A 36 6.40 13.36 20.46
C SER A 36 6.03 12.49 19.26
N ALA A 37 5.21 12.98 18.32
CA ALA A 37 4.86 12.26 17.10
C ALA A 37 6.08 12.14 16.17
N TRP A 38 6.88 13.19 16.01
CA TRP A 38 8.14 13.13 15.26
C TRP A 38 9.15 12.16 15.88
N ASN A 39 9.33 12.19 17.20
CA ASN A 39 10.22 11.29 17.93
C ASN A 39 9.75 9.82 17.92
N SER A 40 8.51 9.57 17.51
CA SER A 40 7.97 8.22 17.40
C SER A 40 8.38 7.50 16.11
N LEU A 41 8.91 8.24 15.13
CA LEU A 41 9.45 7.70 13.89
C LEU A 41 10.87 7.18 14.09
N GLU A 42 11.26 6.20 13.28
CA GLU A 42 12.68 5.87 13.13
C GLU A 42 13.46 7.09 12.61
N ARG A 43 14.70 7.26 13.08
CA ARG A 43 15.50 8.48 12.80
C ARG A 43 15.65 8.74 11.30
N TYR A 44 15.95 7.69 10.51
CA TYR A 44 16.12 7.82 9.06
C TYR A 44 14.81 8.22 8.36
N LEU A 45 13.67 7.72 8.83
CA LEU A 45 12.34 8.03 8.31
C LEU A 45 11.99 9.49 8.59
N GLY A 46 12.15 9.94 9.84
CA GLY A 46 11.90 11.33 10.22
C GLY A 46 12.78 12.32 9.45
N LEU A 47 14.08 12.00 9.27
CA LEU A 47 14.99 12.81 8.45
C LEU A 47 14.55 12.89 6.99
N SER A 48 14.19 11.76 6.37
CA SER A 48 13.76 11.71 4.97
C SER A 48 12.51 12.55 4.72
N ILE A 49 11.52 12.48 5.62
CA ILE A 49 10.28 13.26 5.49
C ILE A 49 10.56 14.75 5.72
N ARG A 50 11.31 15.12 6.78
CA ARG A 50 11.64 16.53 7.06
C ARG A 50 12.39 17.17 5.90
N GLN A 51 13.42 16.50 5.38
CA GLN A 51 14.17 17.00 4.22
C GLN A 51 13.26 17.24 3.01
N HIS A 52 12.34 16.31 2.73
CA HIS A 52 11.36 16.46 1.66
C HIS A 52 10.42 17.65 1.88
N LEU A 53 9.78 17.74 3.05
CA LEU A 53 8.85 18.84 3.37
C LEU A 53 9.54 20.20 3.32
N THR A 54 10.74 20.32 3.88
CA THR A 54 11.55 21.55 3.80
C THR A 54 11.84 21.93 2.35
N MET A 55 12.22 20.98 1.50
CA MET A 55 12.48 21.24 0.07
C MET A 55 11.23 21.75 -0.66
N VAL A 56 10.07 21.15 -0.41
CA VAL A 56 8.79 21.55 -1.02
C VAL A 56 8.42 22.98 -0.61
N VAL A 57 8.56 23.32 0.67
CA VAL A 57 8.27 24.66 1.20
C VAL A 57 9.26 25.69 0.66
N GLU A 58 10.56 25.40 0.65
CA GLU A 58 11.58 26.32 0.12
C GLU A 58 11.38 26.62 -1.38
N LYS A 59 10.87 25.65 -2.15
CA LYS A 59 10.47 25.89 -3.53
C LYS A 59 9.29 26.85 -3.61
N LEU A 60 8.23 26.65 -2.82
CA LEU A 60 7.07 27.55 -2.77
C LEU A 60 7.49 28.96 -2.35
N LYS A 61 8.42 29.10 -1.40
CA LYS A 61 8.96 30.41 -0.97
C LYS A 61 9.64 31.15 -2.10
N ARG A 62 10.46 30.47 -2.93
CA ARG A 62 11.08 31.09 -4.11
C ARG A 62 10.04 31.57 -5.13
N GLU A 63 8.98 30.79 -5.35
CA GLU A 63 7.85 31.20 -6.22
C GLU A 63 7.11 32.41 -5.64
N ALA A 64 6.97 32.50 -4.31
CA ALA A 64 6.39 33.64 -3.62
C ALA A 64 7.23 34.92 -3.82
N THR A 65 8.56 34.82 -3.67
CA THR A 65 9.49 35.93 -3.93
C THR A 65 9.42 36.40 -5.39
N PHE A 66 9.34 35.46 -6.34
CA PHE A 66 9.18 35.78 -7.75
C PHE A 66 7.87 36.52 -8.05
N LEU A 67 6.76 36.07 -7.44
CA LEU A 67 5.46 36.73 -7.58
C LEU A 67 5.48 38.16 -7.01
N GLN A 68 6.10 38.35 -5.84
CA GLN A 68 6.23 39.68 -5.24
C GLN A 68 7.09 40.61 -6.10
N THR A 69 8.18 40.10 -6.66
CA THR A 69 9.06 40.85 -7.58
C THR A 69 8.29 41.25 -8.84
N SER A 70 7.51 40.33 -9.41
CA SER A 70 6.69 40.58 -10.61
C SER A 70 5.62 41.66 -10.37
N LEU A 71 5.00 41.68 -9.19
CA LEU A 71 4.06 42.73 -8.79
C LEU A 71 4.75 44.09 -8.65
N ASN A 72 5.95 44.12 -8.07
CA ASN A 72 6.70 45.36 -7.86
C ASN A 72 7.15 45.96 -9.20
N SER A 73 7.52 45.14 -10.18
CA SER A 73 7.93 45.57 -11.52
C SER A 73 6.76 45.91 -12.45
N ALA A 74 5.52 45.52 -12.13
CA ALA A 74 4.37 45.75 -12.98
C ALA A 74 4.07 47.26 -13.12
N SER A 75 4.05 47.77 -14.36
CA SER A 75 3.82 49.18 -14.64
C SER A 75 2.65 49.41 -15.61
N SER A 76 2.27 48.40 -16.39
CA SER A 76 1.15 48.44 -17.34
C SER A 76 -0.04 47.58 -16.93
N THR A 77 -1.22 47.81 -17.54
CA THR A 77 -2.39 46.94 -17.38
C THR A 77 -2.11 45.50 -17.82
N ALA A 78 -1.27 45.31 -18.86
CA ALA A 78 -0.86 43.99 -19.32
C ALA A 78 -0.01 43.25 -18.27
N ASP A 79 0.88 43.95 -17.57
CA ASP A 79 1.68 43.38 -16.47
C ASP A 79 0.78 42.97 -15.31
N ILE A 80 -0.18 43.81 -14.94
CA ILE A 80 -1.15 43.51 -13.87
C ILE A 80 -1.94 42.22 -14.19
N LEU A 81 -2.37 42.04 -15.45
CA LEU A 81 -3.03 40.81 -15.89
C LEU A 81 -2.09 39.59 -15.84
N THR A 82 -0.82 39.78 -16.17
CA THR A 82 0.20 38.73 -16.06
C THR A 82 0.43 38.31 -14.62
N VAL A 83 0.62 39.27 -13.71
CA VAL A 83 0.77 39.02 -12.26
C VAL A 83 -0.49 38.33 -11.71
N ARG A 84 -1.69 38.70 -12.18
CA ARG A 84 -2.92 37.99 -11.80
C ARG A 84 -2.90 36.52 -12.21
N ARG A 85 -2.44 36.18 -13.42
CA ARG A 85 -2.30 34.78 -13.85
C ARG A 85 -1.25 34.02 -13.03
N GLN A 86 -0.12 34.67 -12.74
CA GLN A 86 0.92 34.12 -11.87
C GLN A 86 0.38 33.86 -10.45
N LEU A 87 -0.36 34.80 -9.87
CA LEU A 87 -1.02 34.65 -8.57
C LEU A 87 -1.98 33.44 -8.56
N LEU A 88 -2.81 33.27 -9.59
CA LEU A 88 -3.74 32.13 -9.66
C LEU A 88 -3.00 30.79 -9.76
N THR A 89 -1.87 30.76 -10.48
CA THR A 89 -0.99 29.59 -10.56
C THR A 89 -0.33 29.31 -9.21
N PHE A 90 0.20 30.35 -8.56
CA PHE A 90 0.79 30.27 -7.23
C PHE A 90 -0.21 29.81 -6.17
N ARG A 91 -1.47 30.27 -6.21
CA ARG A 91 -2.51 29.80 -5.30
C ARG A 91 -2.79 28.30 -5.46
N LYS A 92 -2.88 27.80 -6.69
CA LYS A 92 -3.03 26.36 -6.95
C LYS A 92 -1.82 25.58 -6.43
N ARG A 93 -0.62 26.13 -6.60
CA ARG A 93 0.62 25.58 -6.04
C ARG A 93 0.56 25.50 -4.52
N TYR A 94 0.21 26.60 -3.85
CA TYR A 94 0.10 26.67 -2.39
C TYR A 94 -0.80 25.55 -1.86
N LEU A 95 -2.02 25.40 -2.40
CA LEU A 95 -2.99 24.39 -1.93
C LEU A 95 -2.47 22.95 -2.11
N ARG A 96 -1.65 22.70 -3.14
CA ARG A 96 -1.03 21.39 -3.38
C ARG A 96 0.12 21.09 -2.43
N VAL A 97 0.90 22.12 -2.09
CA VAL A 97 1.95 22.04 -1.07
C VAL A 97 1.31 21.79 0.30
N GLU A 98 0.30 22.59 0.67
CA GLU A 98 -0.48 22.42 1.90
C GLU A 98 -1.04 21.00 2.02
N ALA A 99 -1.70 20.48 0.98
CA ALA A 99 -2.19 19.10 0.98
C ALA A 99 -1.09 18.04 1.18
N THR A 100 0.12 18.30 0.68
CA THR A 100 1.28 17.41 0.90
C THR A 100 1.76 17.45 2.35
N LEU A 101 1.83 18.64 2.95
CA LEU A 101 2.20 18.83 4.34
C LEU A 101 1.17 18.19 5.28
N ASP A 102 -0.11 18.47 5.05
CA ASP A 102 -1.24 17.94 5.83
C ASP A 102 -1.27 16.40 5.80
N PHE A 103 -1.04 15.80 4.63
CA PHE A 103 -0.94 14.34 4.52
C PHE A 103 0.10 13.75 5.48
N TYR A 104 1.31 14.32 5.50
CA TYR A 104 2.37 13.83 6.38
C TYR A 104 2.10 14.15 7.85
N ALA A 105 1.57 15.35 8.14
CA ALA A 105 1.15 15.76 9.46
C ALA A 105 0.14 14.76 10.06
N ASP A 106 -0.91 14.44 9.30
CA ASP A 106 -1.94 13.49 9.68
C ASP A 106 -1.35 12.09 9.87
N ALA A 107 -0.58 11.59 8.89
CA ALA A 107 0.01 10.26 8.92
C ALA A 107 0.93 10.06 10.13
N ILE A 108 1.80 11.02 10.42
CA ILE A 108 2.72 10.99 11.57
C ILE A 108 1.93 11.07 12.89
N SER A 109 0.90 11.91 12.94
CA SER A 109 0.05 12.11 14.11
C SER A 109 -0.79 10.88 14.48
N THR A 110 -0.87 9.86 13.62
CA THR A 110 -1.49 8.57 13.96
C THR A 110 -0.73 7.78 15.03
N ARG A 111 0.52 8.14 15.32
CA ARG A 111 1.36 7.54 16.37
C ARG A 111 1.06 8.15 17.74
N THR A 112 -0.19 8.05 18.16
CA THR A 112 -0.77 8.77 19.30
C THR A 112 -0.29 8.31 20.69
N SER A 113 0.35 7.15 20.79
CA SER A 113 0.83 6.58 22.06
C SER A 113 2.04 5.70 21.81
N THR A 114 2.83 5.40 22.85
CA THR A 114 3.97 4.46 22.76
C THR A 114 3.57 3.12 22.17
N LYS A 115 2.38 2.62 22.55
CA LYS A 115 1.81 1.37 22.02
C LYS A 115 1.52 1.47 20.52
N MET A 116 0.79 2.51 20.10
CA MET A 116 0.45 2.69 18.68
C MET A 116 1.69 2.93 17.82
N ALA A 117 2.63 3.75 18.30
CA ALA A 117 3.91 3.99 17.64
C ALA A 117 4.72 2.69 17.47
N GLY A 118 4.76 1.84 18.50
CA GLY A 118 5.40 0.53 18.44
C GLY A 118 4.76 -0.38 17.39
N LEU A 119 3.43 -0.49 17.37
CA LEU A 119 2.73 -1.30 16.36
C LEU A 119 2.98 -0.80 14.93
N LEU A 120 2.94 0.52 14.71
CA LEU A 120 3.20 1.09 13.39
C LEU A 120 4.67 0.94 12.98
N ARG A 121 5.65 1.06 13.90
CA ARG A 121 7.06 0.72 13.59
C ARG A 121 7.25 -0.75 13.22
N ALA A 122 6.51 -1.65 13.85
CA ALA A 122 6.50 -3.06 13.46
C ALA A 122 5.95 -3.24 12.04
N CYS A 123 4.88 -2.53 11.69
CA CYS A 123 4.35 -2.50 10.33
C CYS A 123 5.36 -1.91 9.32
N ASP A 124 6.03 -0.79 9.64
CA ASP A 124 7.09 -0.21 8.79
C ASP A 124 8.15 -1.27 8.49
N THR A 125 8.58 -1.99 9.53
CA THR A 125 9.58 -3.06 9.44
C THR A 125 9.11 -4.25 8.60
N LEU A 126 7.87 -4.71 8.81
CA LEU A 126 7.30 -5.83 8.05
C LEU A 126 7.23 -5.54 6.55
N ALA A 127 6.72 -4.36 6.17
CA ALA A 127 6.64 -3.93 4.78
C ALA A 127 8.03 -3.70 4.16
N HIS A 128 8.95 -3.07 4.89
CA HIS A 128 10.31 -2.89 4.39
C HIS A 128 11.00 -4.23 4.14
N ARG A 129 10.89 -5.17 5.09
CA ARG A 129 11.53 -6.49 4.98
C ARG A 129 10.94 -7.35 3.87
N SER A 130 9.62 -7.31 3.64
CA SER A 130 9.02 -8.06 2.53
C SER A 130 9.58 -7.56 1.20
N MET A 131 9.67 -6.23 1.01
CA MET A 131 10.25 -5.65 -0.20
C MET A 131 11.74 -5.98 -0.34
N ALA A 132 12.52 -5.85 0.73
CA ALA A 132 13.97 -6.10 0.73
C ALA A 132 14.31 -7.53 0.29
N GLN A 133 13.51 -8.53 0.70
CA GLN A 133 13.75 -9.93 0.29
C GLN A 133 13.80 -10.12 -1.23
N ILE A 134 13.08 -9.31 -2.02
CA ILE A 134 13.15 -9.33 -3.48
C ILE A 134 14.15 -8.29 -4.00
N LEU A 135 14.02 -7.03 -3.58
CA LEU A 135 14.71 -5.92 -4.20
C LEU A 135 16.24 -6.01 -4.03
N ASP A 136 16.71 -6.48 -2.88
CA ASP A 136 18.15 -6.65 -2.62
C ASP A 136 18.76 -7.71 -3.56
N GLN A 137 18.04 -8.82 -3.80
CA GLN A 137 18.46 -9.87 -4.75
C GLN A 137 18.50 -9.38 -6.21
N LEU A 138 17.80 -8.29 -6.52
CA LEU A 138 17.74 -7.67 -7.84
C LEU A 138 18.66 -6.43 -7.94
N GLY A 139 19.42 -6.12 -6.88
CA GLY A 139 20.28 -4.94 -6.83
C GLY A 139 19.52 -3.61 -6.89
N LYS A 140 18.26 -3.60 -6.44
CA LYS A 140 17.38 -2.42 -6.45
C LYS A 140 17.22 -1.88 -5.02
N PRO A 141 17.18 -0.55 -4.82
CA PRO A 141 17.02 0.03 -3.49
C PRO A 141 15.63 -0.26 -2.91
N THR A 142 15.60 -0.67 -1.66
CA THR A 142 14.34 -0.84 -0.90
C THR A 142 13.89 0.52 -0.33
N PRO A 143 12.66 0.98 -0.61
CA PRO A 143 12.20 2.27 -0.13
C PRO A 143 12.01 2.27 1.40
N ILE A 144 12.13 3.46 1.98
CA ILE A 144 11.70 3.75 3.35
C ILE A 144 10.17 3.62 3.41
N VAL A 145 9.64 3.09 4.51
CA VAL A 145 8.18 2.91 4.70
C VAL A 145 7.67 3.84 5.81
N LEU A 146 6.51 4.44 5.57
CA LEU A 146 5.70 5.10 6.59
C LEU A 146 4.32 4.44 6.65
N THR A 147 4.04 3.69 7.70
CA THR A 147 2.70 3.20 7.98
C THR A 147 1.95 4.16 8.89
N TYR A 148 0.64 4.28 8.64
CA TYR A 148 -0.26 5.16 9.38
C TYR A 148 -1.68 4.59 9.45
N ILE A 149 -2.46 5.04 10.43
CA ILE A 149 -3.87 4.61 10.61
C ILE A 149 -4.83 5.59 9.95
N ASP A 150 -5.77 5.08 9.17
CA ASP A 150 -6.91 5.88 8.69
C ASP A 150 -8.17 5.00 8.54
N LYS A 151 -9.31 5.63 8.26
CA LYS A 151 -10.62 4.99 8.06
C LYS A 151 -10.68 4.18 6.75
N GLY A 152 -11.70 3.33 6.66
CA GLY A 152 -12.03 2.57 5.46
C GLY A 152 -12.04 1.05 5.69
N LEU A 153 -12.27 0.32 4.60
CA LEU A 153 -12.37 -1.15 4.60
C LEU A 153 -11.02 -1.85 4.36
N GLY A 154 -10.08 -1.20 3.68
CA GLY A 154 -8.81 -1.80 3.28
C GLY A 154 -7.62 -0.88 3.44
N ALA A 155 -6.43 -1.46 3.32
CA ALA A 155 -5.17 -0.75 3.21
C ALA A 155 -5.08 0.02 1.88
N SER A 156 -4.09 0.90 1.75
CA SER A 156 -3.78 1.56 0.48
C SER A 156 -2.38 2.16 0.54
N ILE A 157 -1.70 2.24 -0.60
CA ILE A 157 -0.36 2.80 -0.70
C ILE A 157 -0.27 4.07 -1.55
N LEU A 158 0.47 5.06 -1.04
CA LEU A 158 1.13 6.07 -1.86
C LEU A 158 2.58 5.63 -2.07
N LYS A 159 2.87 5.15 -3.28
CA LYS A 159 4.16 4.55 -3.60
C LYS A 159 5.29 5.56 -3.51
N ALA A 160 6.44 5.13 -3.00
CA ALA A 160 7.70 5.85 -3.07
C ALA A 160 8.10 6.07 -4.53
N GLY A 161 8.68 7.23 -4.83
CA GLY A 161 9.16 7.58 -6.17
C GLY A 161 8.07 8.07 -7.13
N LEU A 162 6.79 8.08 -6.73
CA LEU A 162 5.72 8.72 -7.50
C LEU A 162 5.55 10.19 -7.10
N ARG A 163 5.04 11.00 -8.03
CA ARG A 163 4.73 12.41 -7.76
C ARG A 163 3.56 12.51 -6.77
N LEU A 164 3.68 13.43 -5.81
CA LEU A 164 2.60 13.79 -4.88
C LEU A 164 1.72 14.91 -5.46
N TRP A 165 0.80 15.45 -4.66
CA TRP A 165 -0.09 16.56 -5.06
C TRP A 165 0.68 17.79 -5.50
N ASP A 166 1.88 18.00 -4.96
CA ASP A 166 2.79 19.06 -5.39
C ASP A 166 3.35 18.81 -6.81
N GLU A 167 3.12 17.69 -7.48
CA GLU A 167 3.53 17.37 -8.87
C GLU A 167 5.03 17.47 -9.21
N THR A 168 5.87 17.93 -8.29
CA THR A 168 7.26 18.26 -8.59
C THR A 168 8.25 17.51 -7.74
N SER A 169 7.84 17.10 -6.55
CA SER A 169 8.63 16.26 -5.68
C SER A 169 8.18 14.81 -5.80
N LEU A 170 9.14 13.90 -5.69
CA LEU A 170 8.83 12.47 -5.60
C LEU A 170 8.58 12.13 -4.14
N ASN A 171 7.61 11.25 -3.91
CA ASN A 171 7.29 10.73 -2.61
C ASN A 171 8.53 10.04 -2.00
N PRO A 172 9.07 10.53 -0.87
CA PRO A 172 10.30 10.01 -0.27
C PRO A 172 10.13 8.62 0.35
N VAL A 173 8.89 8.21 0.64
CA VAL A 173 8.58 6.98 1.36
C VAL A 173 7.44 6.22 0.70
N ALA A 174 7.37 4.92 0.92
CA ALA A 174 6.18 4.13 0.65
C ALA A 174 5.22 4.36 1.81
N ALA A 175 4.25 5.26 1.64
CA ALA A 175 3.29 5.57 2.68
C ALA A 175 2.10 4.62 2.60
N ILE A 176 1.94 3.75 3.60
CA ILE A 176 0.94 2.68 3.60
C ILE A 176 -0.08 2.91 4.70
N LYS A 177 -1.33 3.10 4.29
CA LYS A 177 -2.48 3.17 5.17
C LYS A 177 -2.83 1.78 5.71
N ILE A 178 -3.10 1.68 7.00
CA ILE A 178 -3.66 0.50 7.65
C ILE A 178 -4.96 0.89 8.36
N THR A 179 -5.99 0.04 8.28
CA THR A 179 -7.25 0.24 9.01
C THR A 179 -7.14 -0.29 10.44
N ARG A 180 -7.91 0.28 11.37
CA ARG A 180 -7.89 -0.15 12.79
C ARG A 180 -8.16 -1.65 12.97
N HIS A 181 -9.09 -2.22 12.20
CA HIS A 181 -9.45 -3.63 12.29
C HIS A 181 -8.41 -4.58 11.64
N ASN A 182 -7.49 -4.03 10.83
CA ASN A 182 -6.41 -4.78 10.19
C ASN A 182 -5.05 -4.63 10.90
N LEU A 183 -4.90 -3.71 11.86
CA LEU A 183 -3.63 -3.50 12.56
C LEU A 183 -3.09 -4.77 13.24
N HIS A 184 -3.98 -5.61 13.78
CA HIS A 184 -3.62 -6.88 14.42
C HIS A 184 -3.61 -8.08 13.45
N ARG A 185 -3.69 -7.82 12.15
CA ARG A 185 -3.59 -8.80 11.06
C ARG A 185 -3.12 -8.11 9.78
N PRO A 186 -1.90 -7.53 9.76
CA PRO A 186 -1.45 -6.67 8.68
C PRO A 186 -0.96 -7.48 7.47
N THR A 187 -1.73 -8.45 6.98
CA THR A 187 -1.44 -9.16 5.71
C THR A 187 -1.73 -8.26 4.51
N ALA A 188 -2.73 -7.38 4.62
CA ALA A 188 -3.01 -6.34 3.63
C ALA A 188 -1.84 -5.36 3.46
N LEU A 189 -1.06 -5.10 4.52
CA LEU A 189 0.17 -4.30 4.43
C LEU A 189 1.20 -4.94 3.47
N ILE A 190 1.29 -6.27 3.46
CA ILE A 190 2.20 -6.98 2.55
C ILE A 190 1.69 -6.89 1.11
N HIS A 191 0.37 -6.94 0.90
CA HIS A 191 -0.23 -6.68 -0.41
C HIS A 191 0.15 -5.27 -0.92
N GLU A 192 0.01 -4.22 -0.09
CA GLU A 192 0.41 -2.85 -0.45
C GLU A 192 1.91 -2.74 -0.78
N ALA A 193 2.76 -3.41 0.00
CA ALA A 193 4.19 -3.51 -0.30
C ALA A 193 4.46 -4.20 -1.65
N GLY A 194 3.62 -5.16 -2.04
CA GLY A 194 3.65 -5.81 -3.35
C GLY A 194 3.43 -4.85 -4.50
N HIS A 195 2.52 -3.88 -4.38
CA HIS A 195 2.38 -2.81 -5.39
C HIS A 195 3.65 -1.97 -5.54
N GLN A 196 4.35 -1.69 -4.44
CA GLN A 196 5.62 -0.97 -4.49
C GLN A 196 6.69 -1.77 -5.23
N VAL A 197 6.84 -3.07 -4.92
CA VAL A 197 7.78 -3.96 -5.62
C VAL A 197 7.43 -4.03 -7.10
N ALA A 198 6.15 -4.22 -7.43
CA ALA A 198 5.71 -4.33 -8.82
C ALA A 198 5.99 -3.05 -9.61
N HIS A 199 5.85 -1.88 -8.97
CA HIS A 199 6.21 -0.60 -9.56
C HIS A 199 7.73 -0.46 -9.80
N ILE A 200 8.57 -0.80 -8.81
CA ILE A 200 10.03 -0.67 -8.89
C ILE A 200 10.63 -1.64 -9.93
N THR A 201 10.01 -2.80 -10.11
CA THR A 201 10.50 -3.86 -10.99
C THR A 201 9.91 -3.83 -12.40
N GLY A 202 8.77 -3.16 -12.60
CA GLY A 202 8.00 -3.23 -13.85
C GLY A 202 7.10 -4.46 -13.97
N TRP A 203 6.92 -5.20 -12.86
CA TRP A 203 6.24 -6.49 -12.86
C TRP A 203 4.78 -6.42 -13.30
N SER A 204 4.02 -5.37 -12.93
CA SER A 204 2.61 -5.27 -13.31
C SER A 204 2.40 -5.29 -14.82
N GLU A 205 3.24 -4.56 -15.57
CA GLU A 205 3.16 -4.49 -17.03
C GLU A 205 3.57 -5.82 -17.67
N GLU A 206 4.64 -6.43 -17.17
CA GLU A 206 5.11 -7.73 -17.67
C GLU A 206 4.13 -8.87 -17.36
N LEU A 207 3.52 -8.87 -16.17
CA LEU A 207 2.48 -9.82 -15.80
C LEU A 207 1.21 -9.62 -16.65
N SER A 208 0.81 -8.37 -16.92
CA SER A 208 -0.31 -8.07 -17.83
C SER A 208 -0.09 -8.70 -19.21
N ALA A 209 1.10 -8.49 -19.80
CA ALA A 209 1.46 -9.10 -21.07
C ALA A 209 1.52 -10.63 -20.99
N ALA A 210 2.05 -11.18 -19.90
CA ALA A 210 2.15 -12.62 -19.70
C ALA A 210 0.78 -13.31 -19.55
N LEU A 211 -0.18 -12.67 -18.89
CA LEU A 211 -1.56 -13.14 -18.76
C LEU A 211 -2.29 -13.07 -20.10
N ALA A 212 -2.14 -11.97 -20.85
CA ALA A 212 -2.73 -11.84 -22.18
C ALA A 212 -2.23 -12.96 -23.13
N ALA A 213 -0.92 -13.20 -23.15
CA ALA A 213 -0.34 -14.27 -23.96
C ALA A 213 -0.70 -15.68 -23.47
N GLY A 214 -0.76 -15.89 -22.15
CA GLY A 214 -1.08 -17.20 -21.58
C GLY A 214 -2.55 -17.60 -21.64
N LEU A 215 -3.44 -16.64 -21.95
CA LEU A 215 -4.88 -16.83 -22.05
C LEU A 215 -5.40 -16.58 -23.48
N THR A 216 -4.55 -16.70 -24.50
CA THR A 216 -4.94 -16.42 -25.90
C THR A 216 -6.05 -17.34 -26.40
N ASP A 217 -6.09 -18.60 -25.95
CA ASP A 217 -7.15 -19.56 -26.31
C ASP A 217 -8.39 -19.45 -25.41
N ALA A 218 -8.40 -18.52 -24.44
CA ALA A 218 -9.55 -18.32 -23.57
C ALA A 218 -10.70 -17.63 -24.34
N PRO A 219 -11.96 -17.83 -23.91
CA PRO A 219 -13.09 -17.12 -24.49
C PRO A 219 -12.93 -15.59 -24.53
N ALA A 220 -13.62 -14.96 -25.47
CA ALA A 220 -13.50 -13.52 -25.72
C ALA A 220 -13.74 -12.69 -24.45
N GLY A 221 -12.83 -11.74 -24.17
CA GLY A 221 -12.91 -10.85 -23.01
C GLY A 221 -12.24 -11.38 -21.73
N VAL A 222 -12.00 -12.69 -21.60
CA VAL A 222 -11.34 -13.26 -20.41
C VAL A 222 -9.90 -12.76 -20.28
N ALA A 223 -9.10 -12.89 -21.34
CA ALA A 223 -7.71 -12.41 -21.34
C ALA A 223 -7.61 -10.89 -21.07
N GLU A 224 -8.56 -10.12 -21.61
CA GLU A 224 -8.65 -8.67 -21.42
C GLU A 224 -8.94 -8.31 -19.94
N ALA A 225 -9.88 -9.00 -19.31
CA ALA A 225 -10.18 -8.81 -17.89
C ALA A 225 -8.96 -9.13 -17.03
N TRP A 226 -8.37 -10.33 -17.18
CA TRP A 226 -7.25 -10.77 -16.36
C TRP A 226 -5.99 -9.90 -16.54
N ARG A 227 -5.68 -9.46 -17.77
CA ARG A 227 -4.53 -8.55 -17.98
C ARG A 227 -4.76 -7.18 -17.35
N SER A 228 -6.00 -6.71 -17.27
CA SER A 228 -6.35 -5.41 -16.67
C SER A 228 -6.19 -5.41 -15.15
N TRP A 229 -6.24 -6.59 -14.53
CA TRP A 229 -6.10 -6.79 -13.09
C TRP A 229 -4.67 -7.13 -12.64
N ALA A 230 -3.69 -7.09 -13.54
CA ALA A 230 -2.33 -7.55 -13.27
C ALA A 230 -1.68 -6.86 -12.06
N SER A 231 -1.98 -5.59 -11.80
CA SER A 231 -1.43 -4.88 -10.63
C SER A 231 -1.90 -5.47 -9.30
N GLU A 232 -3.16 -5.90 -9.21
CA GLU A 232 -3.74 -6.50 -8.01
C GLU A 232 -3.29 -7.96 -7.85
N ILE A 233 -3.24 -8.70 -8.96
CA ILE A 233 -2.75 -10.09 -8.97
C ILE A 233 -1.29 -10.16 -8.52
N ALA A 234 -0.45 -9.22 -8.97
CA ALA A 234 0.94 -9.10 -8.52
C ALA A 234 1.02 -8.86 -7.00
N ALA A 235 0.21 -7.95 -6.46
CA ALA A 235 0.19 -7.66 -5.03
C ALA A 235 -0.35 -8.81 -4.19
N ASP A 236 -1.39 -9.52 -4.65
CA ASP A 236 -1.91 -10.73 -4.02
C ASP A 236 -0.88 -11.86 -4.01
N ALA A 237 -0.20 -12.09 -5.14
CA ALA A 237 0.85 -13.08 -5.25
C ALA A 237 2.05 -12.77 -4.33
N PHE A 238 2.44 -11.50 -4.23
CA PHE A 238 3.49 -11.06 -3.31
C PHE A 238 3.09 -11.29 -1.84
N SER A 239 1.85 -10.96 -1.48
CA SER A 239 1.33 -11.24 -0.14
C SER A 239 1.27 -12.74 0.16
N PHE A 240 0.85 -13.55 -0.81
CA PHE A 240 0.80 -15.01 -0.70
C PHE A 240 2.19 -15.63 -0.47
N VAL A 241 3.21 -15.29 -1.26
CA VAL A 241 4.55 -15.91 -1.08
C VAL A 241 5.20 -15.56 0.26
N HIS A 242 4.79 -14.47 0.90
CA HIS A 242 5.26 -14.06 2.23
C HIS A 242 4.40 -14.52 3.40
N THR A 243 3.12 -14.78 3.20
CA THR A 243 2.17 -15.04 4.31
C THR A 243 1.29 -16.28 4.13
N GLY A 244 1.38 -16.96 2.98
CA GLY A 244 0.68 -18.19 2.69
C GLY A 244 -0.84 -18.03 2.80
N TYR A 245 -1.48 -18.98 3.48
CA TYR A 245 -2.92 -18.98 3.66
C TYR A 245 -3.45 -17.76 4.46
N ALA A 246 -2.60 -17.09 5.25
CA ALA A 246 -3.02 -15.95 6.04
C ALA A 246 -3.54 -14.78 5.19
N SER A 247 -2.90 -14.46 4.05
CA SER A 247 -3.40 -13.41 3.15
C SER A 247 -4.69 -13.82 2.46
N VAL A 248 -4.82 -15.09 2.09
CA VAL A 248 -6.02 -15.64 1.42
C VAL A 248 -7.24 -15.57 2.34
N ALA A 249 -7.10 -16.02 3.59
CA ALA A 249 -8.16 -15.93 4.59
C ALA A 249 -8.49 -14.46 4.94
N SER A 250 -7.48 -13.59 5.00
CA SER A 250 -7.73 -12.16 5.26
C SER A 250 -8.42 -11.46 4.09
N LEU A 251 -8.13 -11.86 2.85
CA LEU A 251 -8.81 -11.32 1.66
C LEU A 251 -10.29 -11.71 1.65
N TYR A 252 -10.60 -12.98 1.98
CA TYR A 252 -11.97 -13.46 2.14
C TYR A 252 -12.79 -12.53 3.05
N ASP A 253 -12.27 -12.20 4.24
CA ASP A 253 -12.94 -11.31 5.21
C ASP A 253 -13.23 -9.90 4.65
N VAL A 254 -12.46 -9.43 3.67
CA VAL A 254 -12.56 -8.07 3.10
C VAL A 254 -13.55 -8.02 1.94
N VAL A 255 -13.58 -9.05 1.09
CA VAL A 255 -14.42 -9.07 -0.11
C VAL A 255 -15.82 -9.66 0.13
N ASP A 256 -16.03 -10.33 1.26
CA ASP A 256 -17.34 -10.82 1.65
C ASP A 256 -18.29 -9.65 1.95
N GLY A 257 -19.15 -9.32 0.99
CA GLY A 257 -20.03 -8.15 1.03
C GLY A 257 -21.42 -8.37 0.42
N GLY A 258 -21.82 -9.63 0.21
CA GLY A 258 -23.04 -10.02 -0.49
C GLY A 258 -22.89 -10.08 -2.02
N GLU A 259 -23.87 -10.69 -2.69
CA GLU A 259 -23.80 -11.04 -4.13
C GLU A 259 -23.53 -9.84 -5.04
N SER A 260 -24.09 -8.67 -4.73
CA SER A 260 -23.91 -7.43 -5.51
C SER A 260 -22.48 -6.86 -5.45
N ILE A 261 -21.69 -7.27 -4.46
CA ILE A 261 -20.27 -6.91 -4.30
C ILE A 261 -19.40 -8.03 -4.85
N VAL A 262 -19.69 -9.28 -4.47
CA VAL A 262 -18.85 -10.46 -4.80
C VAL A 262 -18.80 -10.75 -6.30
N PHE A 263 -19.91 -10.56 -7.02
CA PHE A 263 -19.98 -10.79 -8.48
C PHE A 263 -19.78 -9.51 -9.31
N ARG A 264 -19.45 -8.39 -8.67
CA ARG A 264 -19.36 -7.09 -9.34
C ARG A 264 -18.15 -7.04 -10.26
N TYR A 265 -18.37 -6.63 -11.50
CA TYR A 265 -17.33 -6.34 -12.48
C TYR A 265 -17.56 -4.96 -13.12
N PRO A 266 -17.10 -3.87 -12.48
CA PRO A 266 -17.20 -2.53 -13.06
C PRO A 266 -16.16 -2.37 -14.18
N PRO A 267 -16.53 -1.79 -15.34
CA PRO A 267 -15.55 -1.47 -16.39
C PRO A 267 -14.43 -0.57 -15.87
N GLY A 268 -13.18 -0.93 -16.15
CA GLY A 268 -11.99 -0.15 -15.77
C GLY A 268 -11.57 -0.31 -14.29
N ASP A 269 -12.27 -1.14 -13.51
CA ASP A 269 -11.84 -1.47 -12.16
C ASP A 269 -10.58 -2.35 -12.20
N PRO A 270 -9.47 -1.94 -11.55
CA PRO A 270 -8.25 -2.74 -11.51
C PRO A 270 -8.38 -4.00 -10.64
N HIS A 271 -9.46 -4.16 -9.87
CA HIS A 271 -9.65 -5.30 -8.99
C HIS A 271 -10.28 -6.49 -9.73
N PRO A 272 -9.71 -7.71 -9.59
CA PRO A 272 -10.42 -8.93 -9.95
C PRO A 272 -11.75 -9.01 -9.23
N VAL A 273 -12.76 -9.59 -9.90
CA VAL A 273 -14.05 -9.87 -9.29
C VAL A 273 -13.82 -10.66 -7.99
N GLY A 274 -14.42 -10.22 -6.89
CA GLY A 274 -14.16 -10.77 -5.54
C GLY A 274 -14.28 -12.29 -5.50
N TYR A 275 -15.26 -12.84 -6.23
CA TYR A 275 -15.43 -14.29 -6.40
C TYR A 275 -14.18 -15.00 -6.93
N LEU A 276 -13.59 -14.49 -8.02
CA LEU A 276 -12.38 -15.07 -8.64
C LEU A 276 -11.15 -14.81 -7.79
N ARG A 277 -11.06 -13.64 -7.16
CA ARG A 277 -9.89 -13.24 -6.35
C ARG A 277 -9.67 -14.19 -5.18
N VAL A 278 -10.75 -14.59 -4.49
CA VAL A 278 -10.68 -15.59 -3.41
C VAL A 278 -10.25 -16.96 -3.94
N LEU A 279 -10.88 -17.43 -5.02
CA LEU A 279 -10.55 -18.74 -5.60
C LEU A 279 -9.13 -18.78 -6.18
N LEU A 280 -8.61 -17.66 -6.67
CA LEU A 280 -7.22 -17.53 -7.09
C LEU A 280 -6.26 -17.78 -5.91
N GLY A 281 -6.52 -17.18 -4.75
CA GLY A 281 -5.73 -17.42 -3.54
C GLY A 281 -5.81 -18.86 -3.04
N VAL A 282 -7.00 -19.47 -3.10
CA VAL A 282 -7.17 -20.91 -2.82
C VAL A 282 -6.34 -21.76 -3.77
N GLU A 283 -6.36 -21.46 -5.06
CA GLU A 283 -5.60 -22.20 -6.06
C GLU A 283 -4.08 -22.06 -5.85
N MET A 284 -3.62 -20.88 -5.41
CA MET A 284 -2.22 -20.70 -4.96
C MET A 284 -1.89 -21.66 -3.81
N CYS A 285 -2.74 -21.75 -2.78
CA CYS A 285 -2.53 -22.69 -1.69
C CYS A 285 -2.53 -24.16 -2.17
N ARG A 286 -3.47 -24.56 -3.04
CA ARG A 286 -3.53 -25.92 -3.57
C ARG A 286 -2.26 -26.35 -4.27
N GLN A 287 -1.72 -25.47 -5.12
CA GLN A 287 -0.54 -25.80 -5.92
C GLN A 287 0.77 -25.86 -5.13
N PHE A 288 0.87 -25.23 -3.95
CA PHE A 288 2.09 -25.25 -3.12
C PHE A 288 1.94 -26.14 -1.89
N TYR A 289 0.76 -26.18 -1.29
CA TYR A 289 0.54 -26.83 0.00
C TYR A 289 -0.30 -28.10 -0.10
N GLY A 290 -1.00 -28.34 -1.22
CA GLY A 290 -1.87 -29.50 -1.43
C GLY A 290 -3.28 -29.27 -0.91
N ALA A 291 -3.89 -30.30 -0.30
CA ALA A 291 -5.19 -30.15 0.37
C ALA A 291 -5.02 -29.48 1.74
N GLY A 292 -5.98 -28.66 2.16
CA GLY A 292 -5.90 -27.97 3.45
C GLY A 292 -7.10 -27.07 3.76
N PRO A 293 -7.01 -26.19 4.78
CA PRO A 293 -8.14 -25.37 5.24
C PRO A 293 -8.70 -24.41 4.17
N TRP A 294 -7.94 -24.10 3.13
CA TRP A 294 -8.41 -23.33 1.98
C TRP A 294 -9.45 -24.08 1.13
N ASP A 295 -9.51 -25.41 1.20
CA ASP A 295 -10.53 -26.20 0.51
C ASP A 295 -11.90 -26.03 1.16
N ASP A 296 -11.94 -26.01 2.50
CA ASP A 296 -13.15 -25.70 3.27
C ASP A 296 -13.59 -24.25 3.01
N LEU A 297 -12.65 -23.31 2.93
CA LEU A 297 -12.93 -21.92 2.56
C LEU A 297 -13.54 -21.84 1.16
N ALA A 298 -13.00 -22.57 0.18
CA ALA A 298 -13.54 -22.59 -1.17
C ALA A 298 -14.93 -23.24 -1.23
N LEU A 299 -15.16 -24.31 -0.47
CA LEU A 299 -16.45 -24.95 -0.37
C LEU A 299 -17.49 -24.00 0.22
N ALA A 300 -17.18 -23.36 1.35
CA ALA A 300 -18.04 -22.37 1.98
C ALA A 300 -18.34 -21.19 1.04
N TRP A 301 -17.30 -20.63 0.39
CA TRP A 301 -17.42 -19.51 -0.54
C TRP A 301 -18.32 -19.83 -1.73
N THR A 302 -18.15 -21.00 -2.34
CA THR A 302 -18.93 -21.42 -3.52
C THR A 302 -20.36 -21.80 -3.18
N GLN A 303 -20.63 -22.28 -1.95
CA GLN A 303 -21.98 -22.52 -1.44
C GLN A 303 -22.70 -21.23 -1.07
N GLN A 304 -22.01 -20.28 -0.43
CA GLN A 304 -22.55 -18.97 -0.07
C GLN A 304 -22.84 -18.12 -1.32
N TYR A 305 -21.98 -18.25 -2.34
CA TYR A 305 -22.08 -17.52 -3.61
C TYR A 305 -22.14 -18.48 -4.82
N PRO A 306 -23.27 -19.19 -5.04
CA PRO A 306 -23.39 -20.08 -6.19
C PRO A 306 -23.29 -19.29 -7.50
N LEU A 307 -22.46 -19.75 -8.45
CA LEU A 307 -22.26 -19.07 -9.74
C LEU A 307 -23.54 -18.92 -10.56
N GLN A 308 -24.55 -19.75 -10.30
CA GLN A 308 -25.87 -19.65 -10.91
C GLN A 308 -26.60 -18.34 -10.54
N ARG A 309 -26.22 -17.70 -9.43
CA ARG A 309 -26.79 -16.44 -8.95
C ARG A 309 -26.03 -15.21 -9.45
N ALA A 310 -24.84 -15.38 -10.01
CA ALA A 310 -24.17 -14.29 -10.71
C ALA A 310 -25.07 -13.90 -11.90
N SER A 311 -25.63 -12.69 -11.84
CA SER A 311 -26.62 -12.17 -12.80
C SER A 311 -26.25 -12.53 -14.24
N GLY A 312 -27.24 -12.99 -15.03
CA GLY A 312 -27.03 -13.26 -16.45
C GLY A 312 -26.41 -12.05 -17.17
N GLY A 313 -25.47 -12.31 -18.08
CA GLY A 313 -24.70 -11.28 -18.79
C GLY A 313 -23.19 -11.51 -18.75
N THR A 314 -22.42 -10.49 -19.16
CA THR A 314 -20.95 -10.55 -19.32
C THR A 314 -20.22 -10.95 -18.05
N SER A 315 -20.64 -10.46 -16.88
CA SER A 315 -19.98 -10.79 -15.60
C SER A 315 -20.14 -12.27 -15.24
N GLY A 316 -21.34 -12.83 -15.33
CA GLY A 316 -21.58 -14.25 -15.03
C GLY A 316 -20.85 -15.19 -16.01
N GLN A 317 -20.74 -14.80 -17.29
CA GLN A 317 -19.97 -15.53 -18.29
C GLN A 317 -18.47 -15.50 -17.97
N LEU A 318 -17.91 -14.32 -17.73
CA LEU A 318 -16.51 -14.13 -17.36
C LEU A 318 -16.13 -14.98 -16.15
N LEU A 319 -16.98 -15.04 -15.12
CA LEU A 319 -16.76 -15.87 -13.94
C LEU A 319 -16.66 -17.37 -14.29
N ARG A 320 -17.65 -17.90 -15.01
CA ARG A 320 -17.70 -19.33 -15.38
C ARG A 320 -16.52 -19.75 -16.26
N GLU A 321 -16.11 -18.88 -17.17
CA GLU A 321 -15.00 -19.13 -18.09
C GLU A 321 -13.64 -18.97 -17.40
N SER A 322 -13.55 -18.12 -16.37
CA SER A 322 -12.30 -17.88 -15.63
C SER A 322 -11.98 -18.95 -14.60
N VAL A 323 -12.99 -19.56 -13.94
CA VAL A 323 -12.75 -20.54 -12.87
C VAL A 323 -11.87 -21.72 -13.33
N PRO A 324 -12.11 -22.37 -14.49
CA PRO A 324 -11.24 -23.45 -14.97
C PRO A 324 -9.81 -23.01 -15.33
N LEU A 325 -9.58 -21.70 -15.53
CA LEU A 325 -8.29 -21.14 -15.93
C LEU A 325 -7.40 -20.74 -14.74
N LEU A 326 -7.94 -20.73 -13.52
CA LEU A 326 -7.20 -20.37 -12.30
C LEU A 326 -5.88 -21.14 -12.16
N PRO A 327 -5.79 -22.46 -12.43
CA PRO A 327 -4.52 -23.17 -12.33
C PRO A 327 -3.43 -22.62 -13.26
N SER A 328 -3.81 -22.25 -14.50
CA SER A 328 -2.89 -21.65 -15.48
C SER A 328 -2.47 -20.25 -15.06
N ILE A 329 -3.42 -19.44 -14.58
CA ILE A 329 -3.17 -18.08 -14.10
C ILE A 329 -2.20 -18.07 -12.91
N VAL A 330 -2.36 -18.98 -11.94
CA VAL A 330 -1.43 -19.15 -10.82
C VAL A 330 -0.04 -19.54 -11.33
N ASN A 331 0.05 -20.46 -12.29
CA ASN A 331 1.33 -20.84 -12.90
C ASN A 331 2.02 -19.68 -13.62
N ILE A 332 1.29 -18.88 -14.40
CA ILE A 332 1.82 -17.68 -15.05
C ILE A 332 2.32 -16.69 -14.00
N THR A 333 1.56 -16.49 -12.93
CA THR A 333 1.86 -15.47 -11.91
C THR A 333 3.05 -15.85 -11.04
N LEU A 334 3.12 -17.10 -10.58
CA LEU A 334 4.10 -17.54 -9.58
C LEU A 334 5.32 -18.26 -10.17
N ARG A 335 5.15 -19.00 -11.28
CA ARG A 335 6.19 -19.92 -11.81
C ARG A 335 6.75 -19.52 -13.18
N LYS A 336 6.16 -18.56 -13.89
CA LYS A 336 6.73 -18.07 -15.14
C LYS A 336 7.95 -17.18 -14.85
N PRO A 337 9.11 -17.45 -15.47
CA PRO A 337 10.24 -16.54 -15.39
C PRO A 337 9.93 -15.17 -16.01
N MET A 338 10.33 -14.09 -15.34
CA MET A 338 10.05 -12.71 -15.77
C MET A 338 11.32 -11.84 -15.71
N ARG A 339 11.45 -10.90 -16.64
CA ARG A 339 12.59 -9.96 -16.67
C ARG A 339 12.61 -9.06 -15.43
N SER A 340 11.43 -8.69 -14.94
CA SER A 340 11.22 -7.98 -13.67
C SER A 340 11.89 -8.66 -12.47
N PHE A 341 12.15 -9.96 -12.58
CA PHE A 341 12.79 -10.82 -11.57
C PHE A 341 14.16 -11.37 -12.01
N GLY A 342 14.78 -10.76 -13.02
CA GLY A 342 16.07 -11.20 -13.54
C GLY A 342 16.01 -12.56 -14.26
N GLY A 343 14.91 -12.83 -14.97
CA GLY A 343 14.72 -14.10 -15.70
C GLY A 343 14.42 -15.30 -14.80
N ARG A 344 14.00 -15.06 -13.55
CA ARG A 344 13.57 -16.09 -12.59
C ARG A 344 12.07 -15.97 -12.31
N PRO A 345 11.41 -17.03 -11.83
CA PRO A 345 10.03 -16.92 -11.33
C PRO A 345 9.99 -16.27 -9.94
N LEU A 346 8.84 -15.72 -9.54
CA LEU A 346 8.65 -15.12 -8.21
C LEU A 346 9.04 -16.09 -7.09
N VAL A 347 8.64 -17.36 -7.22
CA VAL A 347 8.89 -18.38 -6.18
C VAL A 347 10.35 -18.81 -6.05
N ALA A 348 11.21 -18.45 -7.01
CA ALA A 348 12.65 -18.61 -6.88
C ALA A 348 13.30 -17.47 -6.07
N LEU A 349 12.62 -16.32 -5.94
CA LEU A 349 13.07 -15.19 -5.10
C LEU A 349 12.57 -15.33 -3.67
N ILE A 350 11.31 -15.74 -3.51
CA ILE A 350 10.69 -16.02 -2.22
C ILE A 350 10.07 -17.41 -2.27
N ASN A 351 10.57 -18.34 -1.48
CA ASN A 351 10.05 -19.69 -1.43
C ASN A 351 8.76 -19.77 -0.58
N PRO A 352 7.57 -20.01 -1.18
CA PRO A 352 6.31 -20.13 -0.43
C PRO A 352 6.27 -21.33 0.52
N GLU A 353 7.10 -22.37 0.32
CA GLU A 353 7.18 -23.52 1.24
C GLU A 353 7.60 -23.11 2.67
N ARG A 354 8.24 -21.95 2.82
CA ARG A 354 8.60 -21.40 4.14
C ARG A 354 7.38 -20.99 4.97
N VAL A 355 6.26 -20.71 4.31
CA VAL A 355 4.98 -20.31 4.93
C VAL A 355 3.89 -21.34 4.73
N LYS A 356 4.26 -22.55 4.31
CA LYS A 356 3.41 -23.73 4.36
C LYS A 356 2.98 -24.04 5.80
N PRO A 357 1.72 -24.44 6.06
CA PRO A 357 1.22 -24.64 7.42
C PRO A 357 2.09 -25.54 8.29
N GLU A 358 2.52 -26.70 7.79
CA GLU A 358 3.34 -27.65 8.56
C GLU A 358 4.71 -27.04 8.90
N THR A 359 5.30 -26.28 7.97
CA THR A 359 6.58 -25.58 8.17
C THR A 359 6.47 -24.48 9.23
N LEU A 360 5.33 -23.77 9.28
CA LEU A 360 5.08 -22.72 10.28
C LEU A 360 4.83 -23.32 11.67
N LEU A 361 4.04 -24.40 11.75
CA LEU A 361 3.76 -25.09 13.00
C LEU A 361 5.02 -25.77 13.56
N ALA A 362 5.86 -26.36 12.69
CA ALA A 362 7.14 -26.93 13.10
C ALA A 362 8.12 -25.87 13.62
N LEU A 363 8.16 -24.68 13.00
CA LEU A 363 8.96 -23.55 13.49
C LEU A 363 8.55 -23.17 14.92
N GLU A 364 7.25 -23.04 15.15
CA GLU A 364 6.71 -22.70 16.47
C GLU A 364 6.99 -23.78 17.51
N GLN A 365 6.84 -25.05 17.14
CA GLN A 365 7.14 -26.17 18.02
C GLN A 365 8.64 -26.20 18.39
N GLN A 366 9.52 -25.99 17.41
CA GLN A 366 10.97 -26.04 17.61
C GLN A 366 11.49 -24.90 18.48
N LEU A 367 10.99 -23.67 18.25
CA LEU A 367 11.48 -22.47 18.93
C LEU A 367 10.67 -22.14 20.19
N GLY A 368 9.47 -22.70 20.35
CA GLY A 368 8.59 -22.50 21.49
C GLY A 368 8.35 -21.02 21.80
N ALA A 369 8.40 -20.67 23.09
CA ALA A 369 8.22 -19.30 23.55
C ALA A 369 9.27 -18.32 22.97
N ALA A 370 10.48 -18.80 22.65
CA ALA A 370 11.56 -17.94 22.14
C ALA A 370 11.22 -17.31 20.79
N LEU A 371 10.35 -17.94 19.99
CA LEU A 371 9.86 -17.37 18.72
C LEU A 371 9.16 -16.01 18.92
N TYR A 372 8.52 -15.81 20.08
CA TYR A 372 7.73 -14.62 20.39
C TYR A 372 8.40 -13.66 21.36
N THR A 373 9.51 -14.05 21.98
CA THR A 373 10.22 -13.26 23.00
C THR A 373 11.64 -12.86 22.60
N SER A 374 12.33 -13.68 21.80
CA SER A 374 13.71 -13.39 21.35
C SER A 374 13.71 -12.36 20.23
N MET A 375 14.43 -11.26 20.42
CA MET A 375 14.59 -10.25 19.37
C MET A 375 15.29 -10.80 18.12
N HIS A 376 16.17 -11.80 18.26
CA HIS A 376 16.77 -12.45 17.11
C HIS A 376 15.70 -13.10 16.22
N TRP A 377 14.85 -13.96 16.81
CA TRP A 377 13.80 -14.66 16.06
C TRP A 377 12.69 -13.73 15.58
N ILE A 378 12.26 -12.78 16.42
CA ILE A 378 11.27 -11.78 16.03
C ILE A 378 11.77 -10.99 14.82
N TRP A 379 13.05 -10.61 14.80
CA TRP A 379 13.64 -9.92 13.66
C TRP A 379 13.73 -10.85 12.44
N THR A 380 14.40 -12.00 12.54
CA THR A 380 14.69 -12.87 11.39
C THR A 380 13.44 -13.51 10.79
N GLU A 381 12.45 -13.86 11.62
CA GLU A 381 11.25 -14.61 11.24
C GLU A 381 9.97 -13.74 11.23
N ALA A 382 10.06 -12.41 11.31
CA ALA A 382 8.90 -11.49 11.40
C ALA A 382 7.77 -11.79 10.40
N LEU A 383 8.10 -12.08 9.14
CA LEU A 383 7.13 -12.39 8.10
C LEU A 383 6.49 -13.78 8.30
N ARG A 384 7.26 -14.76 8.78
CA ARG A 384 6.75 -16.10 9.12
C ARG A 384 5.94 -16.09 10.40
N LEU A 385 6.28 -15.22 11.36
CA LEU A 385 5.44 -14.91 12.53
C LEU A 385 4.08 -14.36 12.11
N LEU A 386 4.06 -13.38 11.18
CA LEU A 386 2.82 -12.85 10.61
C LEU A 386 2.01 -13.94 9.88
N ALA A 387 2.68 -14.81 9.12
CA ALA A 387 2.05 -15.94 8.45
C ALA A 387 1.44 -16.94 9.47
N LEU A 388 2.19 -17.27 10.52
CA LEU A 388 1.80 -18.24 11.55
C LEU A 388 0.61 -17.75 12.38
N THR A 389 0.65 -16.52 12.89
CA THR A 389 -0.47 -15.96 13.66
C THR A 389 -1.70 -15.77 12.78
N GLY A 390 -1.52 -15.40 11.51
CA GLY A 390 -2.60 -15.33 10.53
C GLY A 390 -3.22 -16.70 10.24
N LEU A 391 -2.39 -17.74 10.09
CA LEU A 391 -2.84 -19.13 9.95
C LEU A 391 -3.65 -19.56 11.18
N ARG A 392 -3.10 -19.37 12.39
CA ARG A 392 -3.79 -19.74 13.65
C ARG A 392 -5.14 -19.04 13.78
N LYS A 393 -5.22 -17.76 13.41
CA LYS A 393 -6.48 -17.03 13.41
C LYS A 393 -7.48 -17.62 12.41
N ALA A 394 -7.02 -18.02 11.23
CA ALA A 394 -7.88 -18.61 10.20
C ALA A 394 -8.37 -20.03 10.54
N THR A 395 -7.60 -20.80 11.32
CA THR A 395 -7.90 -22.23 11.58
C THR A 395 -8.29 -22.55 13.01
N SER A 396 -8.19 -21.61 13.95
CA SER A 396 -8.43 -21.86 15.39
C SER A 396 -9.28 -20.76 16.00
N VAL A 397 -10.58 -20.77 15.66
CA VAL A 397 -11.55 -19.75 16.08
C VAL A 397 -11.57 -19.58 17.60
N ASP A 398 -11.50 -20.67 18.36
CA ASP A 398 -11.53 -20.68 19.84
C ASP A 398 -10.33 -19.98 20.49
N ARG A 399 -9.22 -19.78 19.74
CA ARG A 399 -7.98 -19.14 20.23
C ARG A 399 -7.71 -17.79 19.58
N THR A 400 -8.71 -17.20 18.95
CA THR A 400 -8.55 -15.91 18.23
C THR A 400 -8.03 -14.81 19.15
N THR A 401 -8.59 -14.68 20.36
CA THR A 401 -8.20 -13.64 21.32
C THR A 401 -6.75 -13.81 21.79
N GLU A 402 -6.32 -15.05 22.05
CA GLU A 402 -4.94 -15.35 22.44
C GLU A 402 -3.97 -15.05 21.31
N THR A 403 -4.32 -15.45 20.08
CA THR A 403 -3.52 -15.20 18.87
C THR A 403 -3.36 -13.71 18.60
N ILE A 404 -4.42 -12.90 18.78
CA ILE A 404 -4.35 -11.44 18.64
C ILE A 404 -3.43 -10.82 19.70
N LYS A 405 -3.50 -11.27 20.95
CA LYS A 405 -2.61 -10.80 22.01
C LYS A 405 -1.16 -11.15 21.71
N LEU A 406 -0.90 -12.37 21.24
CA LEU A 406 0.44 -12.82 20.86
C LEU A 406 0.99 -12.00 19.69
N GLN A 407 0.15 -11.76 18.67
CA GLN A 407 0.46 -10.88 17.54
C GLN A 407 0.87 -9.49 18.00
N GLU A 408 0.06 -8.87 18.86
CA GLU A 408 0.33 -7.56 19.41
C GLU A 408 1.66 -7.53 20.20
N GLN A 409 1.91 -8.54 21.04
CA GLN A 409 3.10 -8.59 21.88
C GLN A 409 4.39 -8.67 21.06
N TRP A 410 4.49 -9.59 20.09
CA TRP A 410 5.72 -9.69 19.29
C TRP A 410 5.89 -8.48 18.37
N MET A 411 4.79 -7.89 17.85
CA MET A 411 4.87 -6.66 17.07
C MET A 411 5.38 -5.50 17.94
N LEU A 412 4.90 -5.35 19.17
CA LEU A 412 5.40 -4.31 20.08
C LEU A 412 6.89 -4.48 20.40
N ARG A 413 7.40 -5.71 20.45
CA ARG A 413 8.84 -6.00 20.56
C ARG A 413 9.59 -5.62 19.29
N LEU A 414 9.08 -6.01 18.12
CA LEU A 414 9.67 -5.66 16.83
C LEU A 414 9.77 -4.13 16.67
N GLY A 415 8.74 -3.40 17.08
CA GLY A 415 8.70 -1.94 17.07
C GLY A 415 9.39 -1.27 18.26
N GLY A 416 10.13 -2.00 19.10
CA GLY A 416 10.91 -1.45 20.21
C GLY A 416 10.10 -0.81 21.35
N ALA A 417 8.79 -1.06 21.42
CA ALA A 417 7.91 -0.57 22.49
C ALA A 417 7.92 -1.48 23.74
N LEU A 418 8.38 -2.73 23.59
CA LEU A 418 8.67 -3.63 24.69
C LEU A 418 10.16 -3.97 24.66
N GLN A 419 10.84 -3.83 25.80
CA GLN A 419 12.24 -4.24 25.93
C GLN A 419 12.40 -5.75 25.69
N ALA A 420 13.52 -6.14 25.08
CA ALA A 420 13.93 -7.53 24.98
C ALA A 420 14.06 -8.11 26.41
N ALA A 421 13.57 -9.33 26.61
CA ALA A 421 13.86 -10.09 27.83
C ALA A 421 15.26 -10.70 27.75
#